data_AF-A0A1H8S0Q4-F1
#
_entry.id   AF-A0A1H8S0Q4-F1
#
_cell.length_a   1.000
_cell.length_b   1.000
_cell.length_c   1.000
_cell.angle_alpha   90.00
_cell.angle_beta   90.00
_cell.angle_gamma   90.00
#
_symmetry.space_group_name_H-M   'P 1'
#
loop_
_entity.id
_entity.type
_entity.pdbx_description
1 polymer ?
#
loop_
_entity_poly.entity_id
_entity_poly.type
_entity_poly.pdbx_seq_one_letter_code
_entity_poly.pdbx_strand_id
1 'polypeptide(L)' 'MDPHKPECLSPSQSLQQSVQRTQNRERAPEQTEPAVMAALDDTGTREQLVIADTTRDDAWVAVDADERLSLDDWR' A
#
# COMPACT_ATOMS: atom_id res chain seq x y z
N MET A 1 -2.47 -22.86 41.99
CA MET A 1 -1.88 -22.57 40.67
C MET A 1 -3.01 -22.69 39.67
N ASP A 2 -3.62 -21.57 39.30
CA ASP A 2 -4.69 -21.52 38.29
C ASP A 2 -4.26 -20.50 37.22
N PRO A 3 -4.10 -20.90 35.95
CA PRO A 3 -3.45 -20.09 34.93
C PRO A 3 -4.49 -19.24 34.18
N HIS A 4 -4.17 -17.96 33.96
CA HIS A 4 -4.88 -17.04 33.05
C HIS A 4 -6.36 -16.75 33.36
N LYS A 5 -6.62 -15.92 34.38
CA LYS A 5 -7.81 -15.05 34.32
C LYS A 5 -7.48 -13.89 33.38
N PRO A 6 -8.16 -13.73 32.22
CA PRO A 6 -7.99 -12.53 31.41
C PRO A 6 -8.47 -11.36 32.26
N GLU A 7 -7.58 -10.41 32.51
CA GLU A 7 -7.96 -9.19 33.24
C GLU A 7 -9.05 -8.49 32.43
N CYS A 8 -10.28 -8.49 32.96
CA CYS A 8 -11.39 -7.77 32.34
C CYS A 8 -11.06 -6.29 32.40
N LEU A 9 -10.62 -5.75 31.26
CA LEU A 9 -10.38 -4.33 31.08
C LEU A 9 -11.62 -3.55 31.52
N SER A 10 -11.41 -2.51 32.32
CA SER A 10 -12.49 -1.63 32.72
C SER A 10 -13.12 -0.96 31.49
N PRO A 11 -14.40 -0.54 31.56
CA PRO A 11 -15.09 0.11 30.43
C PRO A 11 -14.30 1.31 29.87
N SER A 12 -13.64 2.07 30.75
CA SER A 12 -12.79 3.21 30.39
C SER A 12 -11.55 2.77 29.60
N GLN A 13 -10.89 1.68 30.00
CA GLN A 13 -9.72 1.15 29.29
C GLN A 13 -10.07 0.52 27.94
N SER A 14 -11.26 -0.06 27.81
CA SER A 14 -11.78 -0.57 26.55
C SER A 14 -12.06 0.55 25.56
N LEU A 15 -12.64 1.66 26.04
CA LEU A 15 -12.89 2.85 25.24
C LEU A 15 -11.57 3.51 24.79
N GLN A 16 -10.61 3.65 25.70
CA GLN A 16 -9.28 4.18 25.38
C GLN A 16 -8.54 3.35 24.33
N GLN A 17 -8.57 2.02 24.44
CA GLN A 17 -7.95 1.13 23.43
C GLN A 17 -8.66 1.17 22.09
N SER A 18 -10.00 1.32 22.08
CA SER A 18 -10.78 1.44 20.85
C SER A 18 -10.41 2.72 20.09
N VAL A 19 -10.30 3.84 20.82
CA VAL A 19 -9.85 5.13 20.29
C VAL A 19 -8.40 5.07 19.80
N GLN A 20 -7.52 4.37 20.52
CA GLN A 20 -6.13 4.18 20.11
C GLN A 20 -6.03 3.33 18.82
N ARG A 21 -6.87 2.30 18.68
CA ARG A 21 -6.92 1.42 17.50
C ARG A 21 -7.43 2.13 16.26
N THR A 22 -8.41 3.02 16.38
CA THR A 22 -8.84 3.88 15.26
C THR A 22 -7.73 4.87 14.90
N GLN A 23 -7.12 5.53 15.89
CA GLN A 23 -6.02 6.48 15.65
C GLN A 23 -4.78 5.85 14.98
N ASN A 24 -4.43 4.60 15.32
CA ASN A 24 -3.32 3.89 14.66
C ASN A 24 -3.68 3.40 13.26
N ARG A 25 -4.96 3.20 12.96
CA ARG A 25 -5.42 2.83 11.61
C ARG A 25 -5.46 4.04 10.67
N GLU A 26 -5.63 5.24 11.23
CA GLU A 26 -5.68 6.51 10.49
C GLU A 26 -4.28 7.12 10.29
N ARG A 27 -3.30 6.81 11.15
CA ARG A 27 -1.89 7.01 10.82
C ARG A 27 -1.42 5.93 9.84
N ALA A 28 -1.85 6.06 8.58
CA ALA A 28 -0.95 5.65 7.51
C ALA A 28 0.41 6.32 7.78
N PRO A 29 1.56 5.64 7.60
CA PRO A 29 2.81 6.37 7.55
C PRO A 29 2.58 7.53 6.59
N GLU A 30 2.99 8.74 6.97
CA GLU A 30 3.13 9.85 6.04
C GLU A 30 3.90 9.29 4.85
N GLN A 31 3.16 8.87 3.82
CA GLN A 31 3.71 8.26 2.64
C GLN A 31 4.43 9.43 2.01
N THR A 32 5.75 9.51 2.22
CA THR A 32 6.63 10.24 1.31
C THR A 32 6.12 9.86 -0.07
N GLU A 33 5.55 10.83 -0.78
CA GLU A 33 4.89 10.54 -2.06
C GLU A 33 5.85 9.67 -2.85
N PRO A 34 5.41 8.49 -3.32
CA PRO A 34 6.32 7.54 -3.91
C PRO A 34 6.96 8.25 -5.11
N ALA A 35 8.28 8.43 -5.03
CA ALA A 35 9.06 9.05 -6.09
C ALA A 35 8.89 8.27 -7.41
N VAL A 36 8.43 7.03 -7.36
CA VAL A 36 8.08 6.22 -8.52
C VAL A 36 6.64 5.73 -8.39
N MET A 37 5.81 6.02 -9.39
CA MET A 37 4.46 5.48 -9.53
C MET A 37 4.42 4.40 -10.62
N ALA A 38 3.55 3.42 -10.43
CA ALA A 38 3.21 2.42 -11.43
C ALA A 38 1.69 2.41 -11.64
N ALA A 39 1.26 2.47 -12.89
CA ALA A 39 -0.15 2.51 -13.28
C ALA A 39 -0.41 1.64 -14.51
N LEU A 40 -1.68 1.28 -14.70
CA LEU A 40 -2.19 0.67 -15.91
C LEU A 40 -2.92 1.74 -16.71
N ASP A 41 -2.57 1.90 -17.98
CA ASP A 41 -3.31 2.70 -18.94
C ASP A 41 -4.10 1.77 -19.86
N ASP A 42 -5.43 1.78 -19.73
CA ASP A 42 -6.38 0.98 -20.50
C ASP A 42 -7.19 1.82 -21.51
N THR A 43 -6.88 3.11 -21.64
CA THR A 43 -7.65 4.04 -22.48
C THR A 43 -7.36 3.90 -23.98
N GLY A 44 -6.26 3.23 -24.32
CA GLY A 44 -5.80 2.99 -25.68
C GLY A 44 -6.35 1.71 -26.33
N THR A 45 -5.83 1.38 -27.51
CA THR A 45 -6.16 0.11 -28.20
C THR A 45 -5.54 -1.11 -27.51
N ARG A 46 -4.53 -0.90 -26.66
CA ARG A 46 -3.84 -1.91 -25.86
C ARG A 46 -3.65 -1.39 -24.44
N GLU A 47 -3.74 -2.30 -23.47
CA GLU A 47 -3.38 -2.00 -22.09
C GLU A 47 -1.86 -1.80 -22.00
N GLN A 48 -1.42 -0.75 -21.31
CA GLN A 48 -0.01 -0.44 -21.10
C GLN A 48 0.31 -0.37 -19.62
N LEU A 49 1.48 -0.88 -19.21
CA LEU A 49 2.02 -0.63 -17.88
C LEU A 49 2.91 0.60 -17.95
N VAL A 50 2.60 1.61 -17.13
CA VAL A 50 3.35 2.87 -17.05
C VAL A 50 4.09 2.91 -15.72
N ILE A 51 5.41 3.14 -15.77
CA ILE A 51 6.25 3.39 -14.59
C ILE A 51 6.86 4.78 -14.75
N ALA A 52 6.61 5.67 -13.79
CA ALA A 52 7.03 7.07 -13.85
C ALA A 52 7.72 7.49 -12.56
N ASP A 53 8.91 8.10 -12.67
CA ASP A 53 9.52 8.87 -11.59
C ASP A 53 8.83 10.24 -11.50
N THR A 54 8.08 10.48 -10.42
CA THR A 54 7.28 11.70 -10.22
C THR A 54 8.13 12.90 -9.80
N THR A 55 9.42 12.69 -9.52
CA THR A 55 10.35 13.75 -9.11
C THR A 55 11.12 14.34 -10.30
N ARG A 56 10.99 13.75 -11.49
CA ARG A 56 11.76 14.12 -12.68
C ARG A 56 10.85 14.20 -13.90
N ASP A 57 10.94 15.31 -14.63
CA ASP A 57 10.29 15.43 -15.92
C ASP A 57 10.84 14.40 -16.92
N ASP A 58 9.96 13.93 -17.80
CA ASP A 58 10.26 12.97 -18.87
C ASP A 58 10.90 11.64 -18.42
N ALA A 59 10.85 11.32 -17.12
CA ALA A 59 11.38 10.09 -16.55
C ALA A 59 10.30 9.02 -16.40
N TRP A 60 9.74 8.57 -17.53
CA TRP A 60 8.71 7.54 -17.55
C TRP A 60 8.97 6.51 -18.65
N VAL A 61 8.45 5.30 -18.44
CA VAL A 61 8.45 4.21 -19.41
C VAL A 61 7.06 3.61 -19.49
N ALA A 62 6.62 3.30 -20.71
CA ALA A 62 5.41 2.55 -20.99
C ALA A 62 5.77 1.28 -21.77
N VAL A 63 5.17 0.16 -21.37
CA VAL A 63 5.33 -1.13 -22.05
C VAL A 63 3.95 -1.72 -22.31
N ASP A 64 3.77 -2.34 -23.48
CA ASP A 64 2.55 -3.08 -23.81
C ASP A 64 2.36 -4.19 -22.76
N ALA A 65 1.12 -4.35 -22.27
CA ALA A 65 0.81 -5.34 -21.24
C ALA A 65 1.06 -6.78 -21.69
N ASP A 66 0.92 -7.02 -22.99
CA ASP A 66 1.12 -8.33 -23.63
C ASP A 66 2.61 -8.67 -23.81
N GLU A 67 3.48 -7.66 -23.87
CA GLU A 67 4.94 -7.84 -23.99
C GLU A 67 5.63 -8.01 -22.61
N ARG A 68 4.84 -8.08 -21.54
CA ARG A 68 5.36 -8.33 -20.19
C ARG A 68 5.99 -9.72 -20.13
N LEU A 69 7.29 -9.77 -19.88
CA LEU A 69 7.98 -11.00 -19.47
C LEU A 69 7.33 -11.52 -18.18
N SER A 70 7.16 -12.85 -18.09
CA SER A 70 6.69 -13.46 -16.84
C SER A 70 7.68 -13.16 -15.70
N LEU A 71 7.21 -13.17 -14.46
CA LEU A 71 8.09 -12.94 -13.30
C LEU A 71 9.25 -13.97 -13.24
N ASP A 72 9.01 -15.18 -13.76
CA ASP A 72 10.03 -16.24 -13.90
C ASP A 72 11.07 -15.93 -14.98
N ASP A 73 10.71 -15.22 -16.05
CA ASP A 73 11.64 -14.79 -17.10
C ASP A 73 12.54 -13.62 -16.67
N TRP A 74 12.22 -12.93 -15.57
CA TRP A 74 13.00 -11.80 -15.02
C TRP A 74 14.17 -12.23 -14.12
N ARG A 75 14.23 -13.50 -13.73
CA ARG A 75 15.15 -13.99 -12.70
C ARG A 75 16.63 -13.97 -13.11
#